data_AF-A0A6B3FVS8-F1
#
_entry.id   AF-A0A6B3FVS8-F1
#
_cell.length_a   1.000
_cell.length_b   1.000
_cell.length_c   1.000
_cell.angle_alpha   90.00
_cell.angle_beta   90.00
_cell.angle_gamma   90.00
#
_symmetry.space_group_name_H-M   'P 1'
#
loop_
_entity.id
_entity.type
_entity.pdbx_description
1 polymer ?
#
loop_
_entity_poly.entity_id
_entity_poly.type
_entity_poly.pdbx_seq_one_letter_code
_entity_poly.pdbx_strand_id
1 'polypeptide(L)'
;TWKAMIRLREDGLVRSIGVSNFTAAHLERLERETGVLPSVNQIEMHPLLPQEELRAVHAAKGIVTESWSPLARGREVLEDPSIVAIADDHGVTPGQVVLRWHTQLSAVPIPKSADP
;
A
#
# COMPACT_ATOMS: atom_id res chain seq x y z
N THR A 1 19.25 -4.91 7.82
CA THR A 1 19.44 -3.50 7.43
C THR A 1 19.31 -3.38 5.91
N TRP A 2 19.10 -2.17 5.36
CA TRP A 2 18.90 -2.01 3.90
C TRP A 2 20.06 -2.54 3.06
N LYS A 3 21.31 -2.27 3.45
CA LYS A 3 22.52 -2.79 2.77
C LYS A 3 22.57 -4.33 2.73
N ALA A 4 22.11 -5.00 3.80
CA ALA A 4 22.02 -6.46 3.80
C ALA A 4 20.94 -6.97 2.83
N MET A 5 19.80 -6.27 2.74
CA MET A 5 18.74 -6.60 1.78
C MET A 5 19.22 -6.44 0.33
N ILE A 6 19.97 -5.36 0.03
CA ILE A 6 20.61 -5.16 -1.28
C ILE A 6 21.50 -6.35 -1.62
N ARG A 7 22.36 -6.78 -0.69
CA ARG A 7 23.25 -7.91 -0.90
C ARG A 7 22.49 -9.22 -1.14
N LEU A 8 21.44 -9.50 -0.37
CA LEU A 8 20.60 -10.68 -0.61
C LEU A 8 19.98 -10.70 -2.02
N ARG A 9 19.62 -9.51 -2.56
CA ARG A 9 19.12 -9.39 -3.94
C ARG A 9 20.23 -9.60 -4.97
N GLU A 10 21.41 -9.02 -4.76
CA GLU A 10 22.59 -9.18 -5.63
C GLU A 10 23.10 -10.62 -5.68
N ASP A 11 23.06 -11.31 -4.53
CA ASP A 11 23.40 -12.73 -4.40
C ASP A 11 22.30 -13.65 -5.00
N GLY A 12 21.20 -13.08 -5.51
CA GLY A 12 20.10 -13.81 -6.15
C GLY A 12 19.18 -14.58 -5.20
N LEU A 13 19.30 -14.38 -3.89
CA LEU A 13 18.52 -15.08 -2.87
C LEU A 13 17.09 -14.56 -2.75
N VAL A 14 16.86 -13.30 -3.14
CA VAL A 14 15.53 -12.68 -3.21
C VAL A 14 15.37 -11.93 -4.52
N ARG A 15 14.16 -11.96 -5.10
CA ARG A 15 13.87 -11.28 -6.37
C ARG A 15 13.68 -9.77 -6.22
N SER A 16 13.12 -9.34 -5.08
CA SER A 16 12.80 -7.93 -4.82
C SER A 16 12.95 -7.63 -3.34
N ILE A 17 13.19 -6.36 -3.02
CA ILE A 17 13.33 -5.87 -1.65
C ILE A 17 12.45 -4.62 -1.48
N GLY A 18 11.77 -4.54 -0.35
CA GLY A 18 10.84 -3.48 -0.03
C GLY A 18 11.02 -3.00 1.40
N VAL A 19 10.27 -1.97 1.75
CA VAL A 19 10.18 -1.43 3.11
C VAL A 19 8.71 -1.39 3.55
N SER A 20 8.46 -1.07 4.82
CA SER A 20 7.12 -0.87 5.34
C SER A 20 7.11 0.28 6.34
N ASN A 21 6.06 1.10 6.30
CA ASN A 21 5.85 2.28 7.15
C ASN A 21 6.97 3.34 7.02
N PHE A 22 7.58 3.43 5.83
CA PHE A 22 8.56 4.48 5.57
C PHE A 22 7.87 5.76 5.15
N THR A 23 8.30 6.89 5.73
CA THR A 23 7.90 8.24 5.30
C THR A 23 8.75 8.69 4.11
N ALA A 24 8.39 9.80 3.48
CA ALA A 24 9.20 10.41 2.42
C ALA A 24 10.66 10.67 2.89
N ALA A 25 10.84 11.21 4.10
CA ALA A 25 12.16 11.46 4.67
C ALA A 25 13.00 10.17 4.87
N HIS A 26 12.36 9.06 5.24
CA HIS A 26 13.04 7.77 5.32
C HIS A 26 13.48 7.26 3.94
N LEU A 27 12.64 7.42 2.92
CA LEU A 27 12.96 7.02 1.55
C LEU A 27 14.10 7.87 0.96
N GLU A 28 14.08 9.19 1.16
CA GLU A 28 15.15 10.10 0.75
C GLU A 28 16.48 9.76 1.41
N ARG A 29 16.46 9.43 2.71
CA ARG A 29 17.66 9.00 3.42
C ARG A 29 18.23 7.72 2.83
N LEU A 30 17.37 6.73 2.57
CA LEU A 30 17.76 5.45 2.00
C LEU A 30 18.36 5.61 0.60
N GLU A 31 17.75 6.44 -0.24
CA GLU A 31 18.26 6.81 -1.57
C GLU A 31 19.62 7.50 -1.47
N ARG A 32 19.76 8.51 -0.60
CA ARG A 32 21.02 9.24 -0.42
C ARG A 32 22.14 8.35 0.09
N GLU A 33 21.86 7.44 1.02
CA GLU A 33 22.89 6.60 1.65
C GLU A 33 23.30 5.38 0.83
N THR A 34 22.44 4.92 -0.09
CA THR A 34 22.67 3.65 -0.81
C THR A 34 22.46 3.69 -2.32
N GLY A 35 21.80 4.71 -2.85
CA GLY A 35 21.43 4.82 -4.26
C GLY A 35 20.39 3.80 -4.75
N VAL A 36 19.88 2.92 -3.86
CA VAL A 36 18.95 1.84 -4.23
C VAL A 36 17.61 2.06 -3.55
N LEU A 37 16.58 2.39 -4.32
CA LEU A 37 15.21 2.53 -3.83
C LEU A 37 14.52 1.16 -3.63
N PRO A 38 13.53 1.06 -2.72
CA PRO A 38 12.73 -0.15 -2.55
C PRO A 38 11.74 -0.36 -3.69
N SER A 39 11.44 -1.62 -4.02
CA SER A 39 10.40 -1.94 -5.01
C SER A 39 9.00 -1.63 -4.51
N VAL A 40 8.77 -1.77 -3.20
CA VAL A 40 7.48 -1.57 -2.52
C VAL A 40 7.71 -0.81 -1.21
N ASN A 41 6.77 0.06 -0.85
CA ASN A 41 6.59 0.51 0.54
C ASN A 41 5.18 0.13 1.01
N GLN A 42 5.10 -0.79 1.97
CA GLN A 42 3.85 -1.25 2.54
C GLN A 42 3.41 -0.32 3.69
N ILE A 43 2.29 0.39 3.55
CA ILE A 43 1.81 1.42 4.50
C ILE A 43 0.33 1.23 4.85
N GLU A 44 -0.12 1.85 5.95
CA GLU A 44 -1.55 1.93 6.24
C GLU A 44 -2.20 2.83 5.21
N MET A 45 -3.21 2.30 4.53
CA MET A 45 -3.98 3.06 3.57
C MET A 45 -5.40 2.49 3.52
N HIS A 46 -6.38 3.38 3.51
CA HIS A 46 -7.81 3.10 3.38
C HIS A 46 -8.53 4.44 3.10
N PRO A 47 -9.84 4.48 2.82
CA PRO A 47 -10.53 5.73 2.51
C PRO A 47 -10.37 6.83 3.56
N LEU A 48 -10.30 6.48 4.85
CA LEU A 48 -10.06 7.43 5.95
C LEU A 48 -8.58 7.88 6.10
N LEU A 49 -7.65 7.23 5.39
CA LEU A 49 -6.23 7.56 5.36
C LEU A 49 -5.67 7.28 3.95
N PRO A 50 -5.98 8.15 2.97
CA PRO A 50 -5.73 7.88 1.55
C PRO A 50 -4.27 8.03 1.10
N GLN A 51 -3.40 8.55 1.98
CA GLN A 51 -1.95 8.67 1.76
C GLN A 51 -1.58 9.43 0.48
N GLU A 52 -2.35 10.44 0.06
CA GLU A 52 -2.19 11.09 -1.25
C GLU A 52 -0.76 11.59 -1.50
N GLU A 53 -0.19 12.31 -0.54
CA GLU A 53 1.17 12.86 -0.65
C GLU A 53 2.22 11.75 -0.74
N LEU A 54 2.13 10.73 0.12
CA LEU A 54 3.12 9.64 0.15
C LEU A 54 2.99 8.76 -1.10
N ARG A 55 1.78 8.55 -1.63
CA ARG A 55 1.56 7.89 -2.92
C ARG A 55 2.17 8.67 -4.08
N ALA A 56 2.09 10.00 -4.07
CA ALA A 56 2.74 10.82 -5.08
C ALA A 56 4.27 10.66 -5.03
N VAL A 57 4.85 10.63 -3.81
CA VAL A 57 6.29 10.35 -3.62
C VAL A 57 6.66 8.96 -4.13
N HIS A 58 5.85 7.94 -3.82
CA HIS A 58 6.06 6.58 -4.31
C HIS A 58 6.04 6.52 -5.84
N ALA A 59 5.01 7.11 -6.47
CA ALA A 59 4.87 7.14 -7.93
C ALA A 59 6.05 7.84 -8.61
N ALA A 60 6.48 9.01 -8.10
CA ALA A 60 7.61 9.75 -8.64
C ALA A 60 8.94 8.99 -8.56
N LYS A 61 9.06 8.06 -7.61
CA LYS A 61 10.26 7.24 -7.37
C LYS A 61 10.15 5.81 -7.93
N GLY A 62 9.04 5.47 -8.60
CA GLY A 62 8.79 4.12 -9.09
C GLY A 62 8.61 3.06 -8.00
N ILE A 63 8.20 3.47 -6.80
CA ILE A 63 7.92 2.59 -5.66
C ILE A 63 6.44 2.20 -5.71
N VAL A 64 6.14 0.90 -5.60
CA VAL A 64 4.75 0.44 -5.50
C VAL A 64 4.22 0.69 -4.09
N THR A 65 3.01 1.24 -3.99
CA THR A 65 2.29 1.36 -2.71
C THR A 65 1.55 0.06 -2.44
N GLU A 66 1.83 -0.59 -1.31
CA GLU A 66 1.08 -1.75 -0.85
C GLU A 66 0.31 -1.38 0.42
N SER A 67 -0.99 -1.61 0.44
CA SER A 67 -1.90 -1.13 1.49
C SER A 67 -2.16 -2.22 2.52
N TRP A 68 -1.60 -2.08 3.72
CA TRP A 68 -2.00 -2.89 4.87
C TRP A 68 -3.23 -2.29 5.57
N SER A 69 -4.05 -3.13 6.21
CA SER A 69 -5.39 -2.77 6.72
C SER A 69 -6.26 -2.01 5.70
N PRO A 70 -6.40 -2.51 4.45
CA PRO A 70 -7.09 -1.76 3.38
C PRO A 70 -8.57 -1.45 3.67
N LEU A 71 -9.18 -2.15 4.63
CA LEU A 71 -10.56 -1.98 5.09
C LEU A 71 -10.68 -1.30 6.47
N ALA A 72 -9.62 -0.66 6.99
CA ALA A 72 -9.61 -0.02 8.32
C ALA A 72 -10.12 -0.94 9.46
N ARG A 73 -9.75 -2.23 9.44
CA ARG A 73 -10.24 -3.27 10.37
C ARG A 73 -11.75 -3.55 10.31
N GLY A 74 -12.43 -3.08 9.26
CA GLY A 74 -13.75 -3.53 8.83
C GLY A 74 -14.92 -2.61 9.19
N ARG A 75 -15.00 -2.01 10.38
CA ARG A 75 -16.26 -1.34 10.78
C ARG A 75 -16.49 0.00 10.11
N GLU A 76 -15.65 1.00 10.41
CA GLU A 76 -15.92 2.38 10.02
C GLU A 76 -16.06 2.57 8.50
N VAL A 77 -15.23 1.89 7.72
CA VAL A 77 -15.24 2.03 6.26
C VAL A 77 -16.35 1.20 5.59
N LEU A 78 -16.71 0.04 6.12
CA LEU A 78 -17.75 -0.81 5.49
C LEU A 78 -19.17 -0.33 5.81
N GLU A 79 -19.34 0.45 6.87
CA GLU A 79 -20.62 1.04 7.30
C GLU A 79 -20.80 2.49 6.83
N ASP A 80 -19.80 3.09 6.15
CA ASP A 80 -19.90 4.46 5.64
C ASP A 80 -21.05 4.59 4.62
N PRO A 81 -22.01 5.51 4.81
CA PRO A 81 -23.17 5.63 3.93
C PRO A 81 -22.83 5.88 2.47
N SER A 82 -21.71 6.55 2.18
CA SER A 82 -21.26 6.83 0.81
C SER A 82 -20.76 5.55 0.15
N ILE A 83 -20.02 4.72 0.90
CA ILE A 83 -19.50 3.44 0.41
C ILE A 83 -20.65 2.44 0.22
N VAL A 84 -21.59 2.39 1.16
CA VAL A 84 -22.80 1.55 1.05
C VAL A 84 -23.62 1.94 -0.18
N ALA A 85 -23.86 3.24 -0.39
CA ALA A 85 -24.59 3.71 -1.56
C ALA A 85 -23.91 3.33 -2.89
N ILE A 86 -22.58 3.44 -2.98
CA ILE A 86 -21.81 3.00 -4.17
C ILE A 86 -21.90 1.48 -4.33
N ALA A 87 -21.88 0.73 -3.24
CA ALA A 87 -21.99 -0.72 -3.25
C ALA A 87 -23.36 -1.17 -3.81
N ASP A 88 -24.43 -0.51 -3.36
CA ASP A 88 -25.80 -0.74 -3.82
C ASP A 88 -25.97 -0.41 -5.31
N ASP A 89 -25.46 0.74 -5.77
CA ASP A 89 -25.53 1.17 -7.19
C ASP A 89 -24.83 0.18 -8.13
N HIS A 90 -23.77 -0.47 -7.65
CA HIS A 90 -22.99 -1.45 -8.43
C HIS A 90 -23.36 -2.91 -8.15
N GLY A 91 -24.25 -3.20 -7.20
CA GLY A 91 -24.62 -4.57 -6.82
C GLY A 91 -23.44 -5.39 -6.26
N VAL A 92 -22.56 -4.75 -5.50
CA VAL A 92 -21.37 -5.36 -4.88
C VAL A 92 -21.37 -5.12 -3.37
N THR A 93 -20.42 -5.71 -2.64
CA THR A 93 -20.23 -5.44 -1.20
C THR A 93 -19.43 -4.16 -0.95
N PRO A 94 -19.61 -3.48 0.20
CA PRO A 94 -18.76 -2.34 0.59
C PRO A 94 -17.25 -2.68 0.56
N GLY A 95 -16.88 -3.91 0.94
CA GLY A 95 -15.49 -4.36 0.88
C GLY A 95 -14.94 -4.39 -0.55
N GLN A 96 -15.74 -4.85 -1.51
CA GLN A 96 -15.36 -4.84 -2.93
C GLN A 96 -15.20 -3.42 -3.48
N VAL A 97 -16.06 -2.48 -3.07
CA VAL A 97 -15.91 -1.05 -3.43
C VAL A 97 -14.57 -0.51 -2.95
N VAL A 98 -14.23 -0.75 -1.68
CA VAL A 98 -12.99 -0.25 -1.08
C VAL A 98 -11.75 -0.89 -1.74
N LEU A 99 -11.77 -2.20 -1.96
CA LEU A 99 -10.67 -2.89 -2.65
C LEU A 99 -10.52 -2.39 -4.09
N ARG A 100 -11.64 -2.12 -4.78
CA ARG A 100 -11.61 -1.53 -6.12
C ARG A 100 -11.00 -0.14 -6.11
N TRP A 101 -11.35 0.71 -5.14
CA TRP A 101 -10.76 2.03 -4.93
C TRP A 101 -9.23 1.97 -4.80
N HIS A 102 -8.68 1.05 -4.00
CA HIS A 102 -7.22 0.85 -3.91
C HIS A 102 -6.58 0.55 -5.26
N THR A 103 -7.14 -0.40 -6.02
CA THR A 103 -6.56 -0.79 -7.32
C THR A 103 -6.65 0.33 -8.36
N GLN A 104 -7.70 1.16 -8.33
CA GLN A 104 -7.81 2.33 -9.22
C GLN A 104 -6.77 3.40 -8.88
N LEU A 105 -6.33 3.48 -7.63
CA LEU A 105 -5.21 4.32 -7.21
C LEU A 105 -3.84 3.70 -7.48
N SER A 106 -3.78 2.56 -8.19
CA SER A 106 -2.56 1.78 -8.44
C SER A 106 -1.84 1.31 -7.17
N ALA A 107 -2.58 1.18 -6.06
CA ALA A 107 -2.11 0.54 -4.84
C ALA A 107 -2.45 -0.96 -4.87
N VAL A 108 -1.64 -1.76 -4.16
CA VAL A 108 -1.85 -3.20 -3.99
C VAL A 108 -2.45 -3.46 -2.60
N PRO A 109 -3.77 -3.69 -2.47
CA PRO A 109 -4.37 -3.98 -1.16
C PRO A 109 -4.11 -5.43 -0.75
N ILE A 110 -3.78 -5.65 0.53
CA ILE A 110 -3.62 -6.98 1.13
C ILE A 110 -4.64 -7.21 2.26
N PRO A 111 -5.93 -7.43 1.93
CA PRO A 111 -6.95 -7.69 2.94
C PRO A 111 -6.71 -9.03 3.63
N LYS A 112 -7.00 -9.10 4.93
CA LYS A 112 -7.02 -10.34 5.69
C LYS A 112 -8.47 -10.83 5.81
N SER A 113 -8.73 -12.08 5.43
CA SER A 113 -9.94 -12.82 5.79
C SER A 113 -9.57 -14.04 6.65
N ALA A 114 -10.47 -14.46 7.53
CA ALA A 114 -10.44 -15.77 8.19
C ALA A 114 -11.59 -16.67 7.72
N ASP A 115 -12.44 -16.15 6.82
CA ASP A 115 -13.58 -16.83 6.22
C ASP A 115 -13.21 -17.17 4.75
N PRO A 116 -13.19 -18.47 4.36
CA PRO A 116 -12.80 -18.94 3.02
C PRO A 116 -13.66 -18.44 1.85
#